data_AF-A0A0G0Z487-F1
#
_entry.id   AF-A0A0G0Z487-F1
#
_cell.length_a   1.000
_cell.length_b   1.000
_cell.length_c   1.000
_cell.angle_alpha   90.00
_cell.angle_beta   90.00
_cell.angle_gamma   90.00
#
_symmetry.space_group_name_H-M   'P 1'
#
loop_
_entity.id
_entity.type
_entity.pdbx_description
1 polymer ?
#
loop_
_entity_poly.entity_id
_entity_poly.type
_entity_poly.pdbx_seq_one_letter_code
_entity_poly.pdbx_strand_id
1 'polypeptide(L)'
;MKIIPQLVAAGTSIGANYCEADDAESGKDFKHKICICKKEARETKYWLRITVATIPDLAPEARILWQEANELNLIFNAIVRKINDKHRN
;
A
#
# COMPACT_ATOMS: atom_id res chain seq x y z
N MET A 1 6.04 6.01 21.08
CA MET A 1 5.54 5.30 19.88
C MET A 1 6.65 5.34 18.83
N LYS A 2 7.07 4.19 18.26
CA LYS A 2 8.24 4.12 17.35
C LYS A 2 7.78 4.21 15.89
N ILE A 3 8.15 5.27 15.17
CA ILE A 3 7.73 5.53 13.77
C ILE A 3 8.41 4.57 12.78
N ILE A 4 9.73 4.37 12.92
CA ILE A 4 10.53 3.57 11.97
C ILE A 4 10.00 2.14 11.80
N PRO A 5 9.76 1.35 12.88
CA PRO A 5 9.23 -0.01 12.73
C PRO A 5 7.86 -0.05 12.06
N GLN A 6 7.01 0.96 12.29
CA GLN A 6 5.69 1.05 11.69
C GLN A 6 5.76 1.35 10.19
N LEU A 7 6.64 2.29 9.79
CA LEU A 7 6.87 2.61 8.39
C LEU A 7 7.46 1.42 7.63
N VAL A 8 8.49 0.76 8.20
CA VAL A 8 9.14 -0.39 7.58
C VAL A 8 8.16 -1.54 7.42
N ALA A 9 7.38 -1.87 8.46
CA ALA A 9 6.39 -2.93 8.40
C ALA A 9 5.32 -2.66 7.34
N ALA A 10 4.72 -1.46 7.34
CA ALA A 10 3.69 -1.11 6.36
C ALA A 10 4.25 -1.13 4.92
N GLY A 11 5.45 -0.59 4.71
CA GLY A 11 6.08 -0.54 3.38
C GLY A 11 6.40 -1.91 2.81
N THR A 12 7.01 -2.80 3.61
CA THR A 12 7.37 -4.16 3.15
C THR A 12 6.15 -5.08 3.02
N SER A 13 5.12 -4.88 3.83
CA SER A 13 3.86 -5.63 3.78
C SER A 13 3.16 -5.49 2.42
N ILE A 14 3.30 -4.36 1.73
CA ILE A 14 2.72 -4.16 0.39
C ILE A 14 3.22 -5.23 -0.60
N GLY A 15 4.54 -5.39 -0.67
CA GLY A 15 5.18 -6.34 -1.58
C GLY A 15 4.89 -7.78 -1.19
N ALA A 16 4.98 -8.11 0.10
CA ALA A 16 4.68 -9.44 0.62
C ALA A 16 3.26 -9.89 0.24
N ASN A 17 2.24 -9.05 0.52
CA ASN A 17 0.86 -9.36 0.18
C ASN A 17 0.61 -9.41 -1.34
N TYR A 18 1.37 -8.64 -2.13
CA TYR A 18 1.25 -8.69 -3.59
C TYR A 18 1.80 -10.00 -4.15
N CYS A 19 2.96 -10.48 -3.66
CA CYS A 19 3.47 -11.81 -4.01
C CYS A 19 2.46 -12.90 -3.64
N GLU A 20 1.86 -12.84 -2.46
CA GLU A 20 0.81 -13.78 -2.09
C GLU A 20 -0.44 -13.68 -2.98
N ALA A 21 -0.74 -12.50 -3.52
CA ALA A 21 -1.85 -12.32 -4.44
C ALA A 21 -1.60 -13.03 -5.77
N ASP A 22 -0.36 -13.04 -6.27
CA ASP A 22 0.01 -13.77 -7.48
C ASP A 22 -0.24 -15.29 -7.33
N ASP A 23 -0.09 -15.82 -6.12
CA ASP A 23 -0.37 -17.23 -5.77
C ASP A 23 -1.81 -17.45 -5.25
N ALA A 24 -2.75 -16.54 -5.50
CA ALA A 24 -4.10 -16.65 -4.95
C ALA A 24 -4.90 -17.84 -5.51
N GLU A 25 -5.52 -18.61 -4.60
CA GLU A 25 -6.28 -19.83 -4.95
C GLU A 25 -7.68 -19.53 -5.53
N SER A 26 -8.15 -18.29 -5.42
CA SER A 26 -9.44 -17.86 -5.97
C SER A 26 -9.48 -16.36 -6.26
N GLY A 27 -10.45 -15.93 -7.09
CA GLY A 27 -10.67 -14.50 -7.34
C GLY A 27 -11.08 -13.71 -6.08
N LYS A 28 -11.71 -14.35 -5.10
CA LYS A 28 -12.04 -13.73 -3.80
C LYS A 28 -10.78 -13.54 -2.95
N ASP A 29 -9.90 -14.54 -2.91
CA ASP A 29 -8.61 -14.48 -2.22
C ASP A 29 -7.71 -13.41 -2.85
N PHE A 30 -7.58 -13.41 -4.18
CA PHE A 30 -6.87 -12.37 -4.92
C PHE A 30 -7.35 -10.97 -4.54
N LYS A 31 -8.67 -10.75 -4.59
CA LYS A 31 -9.26 -9.46 -4.19
C LYS A 31 -8.95 -9.10 -2.75
N HIS A 32 -8.99 -10.06 -1.83
CA HIS A 32 -8.68 -9.84 -0.42
C HIS A 32 -7.23 -9.35 -0.23
N LYS A 33 -6.26 -10.05 -0.83
CA LYS A 33 -4.84 -9.70 -0.76
C LYS A 33 -4.54 -8.35 -1.40
N ILE A 34 -5.11 -8.05 -2.57
CA ILE A 34 -5.00 -6.70 -3.18
C ILE A 34 -5.62 -5.60 -2.27
N CYS A 35 -6.69 -5.92 -1.54
CA CYS A 35 -7.25 -4.98 -0.56
C CYS A 35 -6.30 -4.74 0.63
N ILE A 36 -5.49 -5.72 1.02
CA ILE A 36 -4.43 -5.55 2.02
C ILE A 36 -3.33 -4.66 1.44
N CYS A 37 -2.78 -4.95 0.25
CA CYS A 37 -1.77 -4.10 -0.40
C CYS A 37 -2.23 -2.63 -0.47
N LYS A 38 -3.51 -2.40 -0.80
CA LYS A 38 -4.13 -1.07 -0.81
C LYS A 38 -4.11 -0.40 0.57
N LYS A 39 -4.40 -1.12 1.65
CA LYS A 39 -4.39 -0.58 3.03
C LYS A 39 -2.96 -0.23 3.43
N GLU A 40 -2.01 -1.13 3.21
CA GLU A 40 -0.60 -0.96 3.55
C GLU A 40 0.04 0.21 2.80
N ALA A 41 -0.30 0.42 1.53
CA ALA A 41 0.11 1.60 0.77
C ALA A 41 -0.45 2.91 1.36
N ARG A 42 -1.65 2.90 1.96
CA ARG A 42 -2.19 4.08 2.67
C ARG A 42 -1.48 4.31 4.00
N GLU A 43 -1.18 3.25 4.74
CA GLU A 43 -0.46 3.34 6.02
C GLU A 43 0.98 3.83 5.81
N THR A 44 1.67 3.32 4.80
CA THR A 44 3.00 3.80 4.39
C THR A 44 2.99 5.30 4.12
N LYS A 45 2.00 5.79 3.35
CA LYS A 45 1.81 7.24 3.12
C LYS A 45 1.59 8.03 4.42
N TYR A 46 0.82 7.47 5.36
CA TYR A 46 0.59 8.11 6.66
C TYR A 46 1.90 8.20 7.45
N TRP A 47 2.65 7.11 7.56
CA TRP A 47 3.89 7.09 8.32
C TRP A 47 4.99 7.97 7.71
N LEU A 48 5.05 8.10 6.39
CA LEU A 48 5.92 9.07 5.72
C LEU A 48 5.58 10.52 6.10
N ARG A 49 4.28 10.87 6.18
CA ARG A 49 3.85 12.20 6.64
C ARG A 49 4.22 12.46 8.10
N ILE A 50 4.06 11.46 8.98
CA ILE A 50 4.46 11.57 10.38
C ILE A 50 5.98 11.68 10.52
N THR A 51 6.75 10.99 9.67
CA THR A 51 8.22 11.08 9.62
C THR A 51 8.65 12.51 9.31
N VAL A 52 8.09 13.13 8.26
CA VAL A 52 8.39 14.53 7.90
C VAL A 52 7.95 15.51 8.98
N ALA A 53 6.80 15.27 9.63
CA ALA A 53 6.36 16.12 10.74
C ALA A 53 7.29 16.05 11.96
N THR A 54 8.05 14.96 12.11
CA THR A 54 9.00 14.74 13.21
C THR A 54 10.42 15.17 12.84
N ILE A 55 10.80 14.97 11.58
CA ILE A 55 12.13 15.25 11.03
C ILE A 55 11.95 15.92 9.65
N PRO A 56 11.74 17.25 9.61
CA PRO A 56 11.45 17.99 8.38
C PRO A 56 12.53 17.85 7.30
N ASP A 57 13.78 17.64 7.69
CA ASP A 57 14.93 17.49 6.78
C ASP A 57 14.79 16.27 5.86
N LEU A 58 13.98 15.27 6.22
CA LEU A 58 13.69 14.09 5.40
C LEU A 58 12.57 14.33 4.37
N ALA A 59 12.03 15.55 4.26
CA ALA A 59 10.95 15.86 3.34
C ALA A 59 11.26 15.54 1.86
N PRO A 60 12.47 15.82 1.32
CA PRO A 60 12.80 15.51 -0.07
C PRO A 60 12.68 14.01 -0.38
N GLU A 61 13.29 13.15 0.45
CA GLU A 61 13.28 11.70 0.29
C GLU A 61 11.89 11.12 0.56
N ALA A 62 11.23 11.58 1.63
CA ALA A 62 9.89 11.11 1.98
C ALA A 62 8.87 11.46 0.91
N ARG A 63 9.05 12.56 0.17
CA ARG A 63 8.16 12.93 -0.95
C ARG A 63 8.22 11.92 -2.10
N ILE A 64 9.42 11.44 -2.44
CA ILE A 64 9.63 10.43 -3.48
C ILE A 64 8.93 9.13 -3.08
N LEU A 65 9.22 8.64 -1.88
CA LEU A 65 8.62 7.40 -1.34
C LEU A 65 7.09 7.52 -1.18
N TRP A 66 6.60 8.71 -0.81
CA TRP A 66 5.17 8.95 -0.66
C TRP A 66 4.48 8.91 -2.01
N GLN A 67 5.11 9.44 -3.06
CA GLN A 67 4.60 9.38 -4.42
C GLN A 67 4.53 7.92 -4.91
N GLU A 68 5.59 7.13 -4.72
CA GLU A 68 5.58 5.70 -5.06
C GLU A 68 4.46 4.94 -4.32
N ALA A 69 4.34 5.14 -3.00
CA ALA A 69 3.26 4.55 -2.21
C ALA A 69 1.87 5.01 -2.68
N ASN A 70 1.75 6.24 -3.19
CA ASN A 70 0.52 6.74 -3.77
C ASN A 70 0.17 6.07 -5.10
N GLU A 71 1.16 5.89 -5.98
CA GLU A 71 1.00 5.22 -7.26
C GLU A 71 0.57 3.76 -7.06
N LEU A 72 1.23 3.04 -6.15
CA LEU A 72 0.82 1.69 -5.74
C LEU A 72 -0.62 1.68 -5.22
N ASN A 73 -0.98 2.65 -4.37
CA ASN A 73 -2.34 2.75 -3.86
C ASN A 73 -3.38 2.95 -4.99
N LEU A 74 -3.07 3.77 -5.99
CA LEU A 74 -3.95 4.00 -7.14
C LEU A 74 -4.08 2.75 -8.01
N ILE A 75 -2.98 2.04 -8.26
CA ILE A 75 -2.94 0.77 -8.99
C ILE A 75 -3.86 -0.26 -8.30
N PHE A 76 -3.68 -0.50 -7.00
CA PHE A 76 -4.51 -1.46 -6.27
C PHE A 76 -5.99 -1.06 -6.23
N ASN A 77 -6.30 0.24 -6.13
CA ASN A 77 -7.68 0.70 -6.25
C ASN A 77 -8.29 0.41 -7.63
N ALA A 78 -7.53 0.61 -8.71
CA ALA A 78 -7.99 0.32 -10.07
C ALA A 78 -8.24 -1.19 -10.27
N ILE A 79 -7.36 -2.05 -9.74
CA ILE A 79 -7.54 -3.51 -9.75
C ILE A 79 -8.84 -3.90 -9.03
N VAL A 80 -9.04 -3.41 -7.80
CA VAL A 80 -10.25 -3.73 -7.00
C VAL A 80 -11.52 -3.26 -7.71
N ARG A 81 -11.50 -2.08 -8.32
CA ARG A 81 -12.65 -1.58 -9.11
C ARG A 81 -12.97 -2.52 -10.26
N LYS A 82 -11.96 -2.90 -11.05
CA LYS A 82 -12.12 -3.82 -12.20
C LYS A 82 -12.69 -5.18 -11.78
N ILE A 83 -12.26 -5.73 -10.64
CA ILE A 83 -12.82 -6.98 -10.10
C ILE A 83 -14.31 -6.83 -9.79
N ASN A 84 -14.69 -5.72 -9.13
CA ASN A 84 -16.08 -5.47 -8.75
C ASN A 84 -16.98 -5.27 -9.98
N ASP A 85 -16.49 -4.60 -11.02
CA ASP A 85 -17.25 -4.38 -12.25
C ASP A 85 -17.53 -5.71 -12.97
N LYS A 86 -16.56 -6.65 -12.98
CA LYS A 86 -16.74 -8.00 -13.53
C LYS A 86 -17.82 -8.83 -12.81
N HIS A 87 -18.12 -8.54 -11.54
CA HIS A 87 -19.14 -9.28 -10.76
C HIS A 87 -20.55 -8.68 -10.93
N ARG A 88 -20.68 -7.51 -11.54
CA ARG A 88 -21.96 -6.83 -11.77
C ARG A 88 -22.59 -7.16 -13.14
N ASN A 89 -21.80 -7.74 -14.04
CA ASN A 89 -22.22 -8.22 -15.36
C ASN A 89 -22.35 -9.74 -15.33
#